data_AF-A0A428PL92-F1
#
_entry.id   AF-A0A428PL92-F1
#
_cell.length_a   1.000
_cell.length_b   1.000
_cell.length_c   1.000
_cell.angle_alpha   90.00
_cell.angle_beta   90.00
_cell.angle_gamma   90.00
#
_symmetry.space_group_name_H-M   'P 1'
#
loop_
_entity.id
_entity.type
_entity.pdbx_description
1 polymer ?
#
loop_
_entity_poly.entity_id
_entity_poly.type
_entity_poly.pdbx_seq_one_letter_code
_entity_poly.pdbx_strand_id
1 'polypeptide(L)'
;MSGCNTCNKEEGPGVNLLRRPTFQVDPNFLEALLGEEEAKGAYGPSPPQGLDQAIAYPFTRLENGTFLHDRSEKDVYRILIDSYRFRTDEYCGGGGIKPPEGTVYAKRPDSLPAFRRYLELAATRNGLLPPWWTPEKQKECEDFGMTKGEFQDLHKALEQFGATYHYADSRFPQQLRMLAEAIYGTGLDGKDIDEGKGEGDGDTPAEEIELSVLTSPSATSSTGEITVGYPEIWQDS
;
A
#
# COMPACT_ATOMS: atom_id res chain seq x y z
N MET A 1 8.31 -17.81 74.07
CA MET A 1 8.20 -16.87 72.94
C MET A 1 8.25 -17.69 71.66
N SER A 2 7.27 -17.44 70.76
CA SER A 2 7.09 -17.82 69.34
C SER A 2 7.99 -18.92 68.76
N GLY A 3 7.51 -19.94 68.03
CA GLY A 3 6.29 -20.07 67.23
C GLY A 3 6.67 -20.59 65.83
N CYS A 4 6.07 -21.73 65.41
CA CYS A 4 5.97 -22.39 64.09
C CYS A 4 7.20 -22.49 63.16
N ASN A 5 7.69 -23.67 62.76
CA ASN A 5 7.11 -24.77 61.94
C ASN A 5 6.90 -24.46 60.43
N THR A 6 7.79 -25.08 59.64
CA THR A 6 7.59 -25.79 58.33
C THR A 6 6.64 -25.21 57.28
N CYS A 7 7.17 -25.00 56.07
CA CYS A 7 6.39 -25.09 54.82
C CYS A 7 7.04 -26.12 53.88
N ASN A 8 6.28 -27.18 53.59
CA ASN A 8 6.52 -28.12 52.50
C ASN A 8 5.82 -27.63 51.22
N LYS A 9 6.51 -27.86 50.09
CA LYS A 9 6.07 -28.17 48.71
C LYS A 9 4.58 -27.98 48.35
N GLU A 10 4.29 -27.11 47.38
CA GLU A 10 3.13 -27.24 46.48
C GLU A 10 3.48 -26.83 45.04
N GLU A 11 2.98 -27.63 44.09
CA GLU A 11 3.07 -27.45 42.65
C GLU A 11 2.18 -26.28 42.20
N GLY A 12 2.73 -25.37 41.39
CA GLY A 12 2.00 -24.23 40.85
C GLY A 12 1.23 -24.57 39.56
N PRO A 13 0.05 -23.94 39.34
CA PRO A 13 -0.87 -24.31 38.26
C PRO A 13 -0.41 -23.81 36.88
N GLY A 14 -0.81 -24.56 35.85
CA GLY A 14 -0.57 -24.26 34.45
C GLY A 14 -1.02 -22.86 34.04
N VAL A 15 -0.14 -22.18 33.31
CA VAL A 15 -0.44 -20.89 32.67
C VAL A 15 -1.49 -21.09 31.59
N ASN A 16 -2.72 -20.70 31.87
CA ASN A 16 -3.74 -20.52 30.84
C ASN A 16 -3.29 -19.35 29.94
N LEU A 17 -2.94 -19.67 28.69
CA LEU A 17 -2.78 -18.69 27.62
C LEU A 17 -4.13 -17.98 27.41
N LEU A 18 -4.33 -16.88 28.13
CA LEU A 18 -5.44 -15.97 27.91
C LEU A 18 -5.35 -15.49 26.46
N ARG A 19 -6.38 -15.82 25.68
CA ARG A 19 -6.63 -15.27 24.34
C ARG A 19 -6.45 -13.75 24.40
N ARG A 20 -5.68 -13.20 23.47
CA ARG A 20 -5.59 -11.75 23.25
C ARG A 20 -7.03 -11.20 23.11
N PRO A 21 -7.44 -10.20 23.90
CA PRO A 21 -8.69 -9.52 23.63
C PRO A 21 -8.52 -8.75 22.33
N THR A 22 -9.39 -9.02 21.35
CA THR A 22 -9.62 -8.08 20.26
C THR A 22 -10.11 -6.80 20.91
N PHE A 23 -9.26 -5.78 20.95
CA PHE A 23 -9.62 -4.47 21.48
C PHE A 23 -10.57 -3.81 20.48
N GLN A 24 -11.86 -4.16 20.59
CA GLN A 24 -12.92 -3.45 19.90
C GLN A 24 -13.15 -2.17 20.70
N VAL A 25 -12.63 -1.06 20.17
CA VAL A 25 -12.89 0.25 20.77
C VAL A 25 -14.36 0.57 20.53
N ASP A 26 -15.12 0.75 21.60
CA ASP A 26 -16.51 1.21 21.50
C ASP A 26 -16.50 2.61 20.89
N PRO A 27 -17.20 2.84 19.75
CA PRO A 27 -17.37 4.15 19.14
C PRO A 27 -17.76 5.25 20.14
N ASN A 28 -18.62 4.91 21.11
CA ASN A 28 -19.15 5.86 22.09
C ASN A 28 -18.12 6.24 23.16
N PHE A 29 -17.10 5.40 23.40
CA PHE A 29 -16.07 5.67 24.40
C PHE A 29 -15.12 6.79 23.95
N LEU A 30 -14.85 6.88 22.65
CA LEU A 30 -13.98 7.91 22.07
C LEU A 30 -14.69 9.27 21.94
N GLU A 31 -15.97 9.28 21.60
CA GLU A 31 -16.80 10.50 21.56
C GLU A 31 -16.86 11.19 22.92
N ALA A 32 -16.94 10.40 24.00
CA ALA A 32 -16.96 10.90 25.38
C ALA A 32 -15.61 11.50 25.84
N LEU A 33 -14.49 11.12 25.23
CA LEU A 33 -13.14 11.50 25.69
C LEU A 33 -12.57 12.74 24.99
N LEU A 34 -12.91 12.96 23.71
CA LEU A 34 -12.29 13.99 22.87
C LEU A 34 -13.26 15.08 22.37
N GLY A 35 -14.56 14.94 22.66
CA GLY A 35 -15.58 15.85 22.13
C GLY A 35 -15.87 15.63 20.64
N GLU A 36 -17.10 15.95 20.24
CA GLU A 36 -17.69 15.55 18.94
C GLU A 36 -16.93 16.08 17.70
N GLU A 37 -16.34 17.27 17.80
CA GLU A 37 -15.70 17.97 16.68
C GLU A 37 -14.25 17.48 16.45
N GLU A 38 -13.48 17.24 17.50
CA GLU A 38 -12.08 16.79 17.40
C GLU A 38 -11.97 15.30 17.06
N ALA A 39 -12.88 14.49 17.59
CA ALA A 39 -13.00 13.07 17.24
C ALA A 39 -13.38 12.86 15.75
N LYS A 40 -14.20 13.75 15.17
CA LYS A 40 -14.53 13.71 13.73
C LYS A 40 -13.33 14.05 12.83
N GLY A 41 -12.47 14.98 13.23
CA GLY A 41 -11.28 15.33 12.44
C GLY A 41 -10.23 14.22 12.38
N ALA A 42 -10.00 13.52 13.49
CA ALA A 42 -9.01 12.44 13.57
C ALA A 42 -9.57 11.05 13.23
N TYR A 43 -10.85 10.78 13.52
CA TYR A 43 -11.49 9.45 13.40
C TYR A 43 -12.86 9.45 12.67
N GLY A 44 -13.33 10.60 12.21
CA GLY A 44 -14.58 10.69 11.45
C GLY A 44 -14.47 10.11 10.05
N PRO A 45 -15.61 9.93 9.37
CA PRO A 45 -15.69 9.30 8.05
C PRO A 45 -14.71 9.91 7.05
N SER A 46 -14.06 9.08 6.26
CA SER A 46 -13.05 9.49 5.28
C SER A 46 -13.32 8.89 3.90
N PRO A 47 -13.08 9.66 2.82
CA PRO A 47 -12.85 11.10 2.78
C PRO A 47 -14.17 11.88 2.75
N PRO A 48 -14.20 13.17 3.13
CA PRO A 48 -15.38 14.03 3.07
C PRO A 48 -15.75 14.47 1.64
N GLN A 49 -14.82 14.40 0.70
CA GLN A 49 -15.03 14.77 -0.71
C GLN A 49 -14.37 13.74 -1.65
N GLY A 50 -14.76 13.72 -2.92
CA GLY A 50 -14.10 12.96 -3.98
C GLY A 50 -14.58 11.52 -4.13
N LEU A 51 -15.28 11.00 -3.12
CA LEU A 51 -15.98 9.72 -3.14
C LEU A 51 -17.49 9.92 -2.92
N ASP A 52 -18.29 8.98 -3.40
CA ASP A 52 -19.74 8.96 -3.21
C ASP A 52 -20.08 8.65 -1.75
N GLN A 53 -19.27 7.82 -1.08
CA GLN A 53 -19.46 7.43 0.32
C GLN A 53 -18.16 7.49 1.14
N ALA A 54 -18.20 8.31 2.20
CA ALA A 54 -17.20 8.31 3.26
C ALA A 54 -17.39 7.07 4.17
N ILE A 55 -16.30 6.47 4.65
CA ILE A 55 -16.35 5.34 5.59
C ILE A 55 -15.79 5.72 6.95
N ALA A 56 -16.38 5.21 8.01
CA ALA A 56 -15.85 5.32 9.37
C ALA A 56 -14.65 4.37 9.56
N TYR A 57 -13.71 4.76 10.44
CA TYR A 57 -12.54 3.97 10.83
C TYR A 57 -11.71 3.44 9.64
N PRO A 58 -11.26 4.31 8.72
CA PRO A 58 -10.57 3.90 7.50
C PRO A 58 -9.31 3.07 7.76
N PHE A 59 -8.52 3.43 8.78
CA PHE A 59 -7.29 2.71 9.13
C PHE A 59 -7.55 1.32 9.70
N THR A 60 -8.57 1.16 10.55
CA THR A 60 -8.98 -0.16 11.04
C THR A 60 -9.47 -1.05 9.89
N ARG A 61 -10.18 -0.48 8.90
CA ARG A 61 -10.59 -1.23 7.70
C ARG A 61 -9.40 -1.59 6.80
N LEU A 62 -8.36 -0.75 6.73
CA LEU A 62 -7.10 -1.07 6.04
C LEU A 62 -6.39 -2.25 6.72
N GLU A 63 -6.22 -2.20 8.04
CA GLU A 63 -5.61 -3.29 8.83
C GLU A 63 -6.37 -4.62 8.67
N ASN A 64 -7.70 -4.56 8.60
CA ASN A 64 -8.54 -5.73 8.43
C ASN A 64 -8.66 -6.20 6.97
N GLY A 65 -8.07 -5.50 6.00
CA GLY A 65 -8.21 -5.81 4.57
C GLY A 65 -9.59 -5.51 3.99
N THR A 66 -10.48 -4.80 4.71
CA THR A 66 -11.86 -4.51 4.31
C THR A 66 -12.07 -3.05 3.87
N PHE A 67 -10.99 -2.30 3.61
CA PHE A 67 -11.06 -0.87 3.23
C PHE A 67 -11.87 -0.58 1.97
N LEU A 68 -11.84 -1.48 1.00
CA LEU A 68 -12.61 -1.35 -0.25
C LEU A 68 -14.05 -1.88 -0.14
N HIS A 69 -14.38 -2.57 0.95
CA HIS A 69 -15.69 -3.18 1.14
C HIS A 69 -16.73 -2.13 1.54
N ASP A 70 -18.00 -2.44 1.25
CA ASP A 70 -19.15 -1.56 1.48
C ASP A 70 -19.06 -0.19 0.76
N ARG A 71 -18.33 -0.12 -0.35
CA ARG A 71 -18.22 1.06 -1.22
C ARG A 71 -18.92 0.83 -2.55
N SER A 72 -19.30 1.92 -3.23
CA SER A 72 -19.77 1.86 -4.61
C SER A 72 -18.65 1.37 -5.53
N GLU A 73 -19.02 0.76 -6.67
CA GLU A 73 -18.03 0.30 -7.65
C GLU A 73 -17.11 1.44 -8.10
N LYS A 74 -17.70 2.61 -8.36
CA LYS A 74 -16.95 3.82 -8.77
C LYS A 74 -15.96 4.28 -7.71
N ASP A 75 -16.33 4.26 -6.43
CA ASP A 75 -15.41 4.64 -5.36
C ASP A 75 -14.24 3.66 -5.26
N VAL A 76 -14.50 2.36 -5.43
CA VAL A 76 -13.43 1.35 -5.48
C VAL A 76 -12.51 1.59 -6.68
N TYR A 77 -13.05 1.90 -7.85
CA TYR A 77 -12.23 2.24 -9.02
C TYR A 77 -11.36 3.46 -8.77
N ARG A 78 -11.96 4.54 -8.21
CA ARG A 78 -11.24 5.77 -7.89
C ARG A 78 -10.08 5.51 -6.93
N ILE A 79 -10.34 4.80 -5.84
CA ILE A 79 -9.33 4.46 -4.82
C ILE A 79 -8.22 3.57 -5.39
N LEU A 80 -8.55 2.55 -6.18
CA LEU A 80 -7.55 1.66 -6.77
C LEU A 80 -6.62 2.41 -7.73
N ILE A 81 -7.17 3.29 -8.57
CA ILE A 81 -6.37 4.11 -9.49
C ILE A 81 -5.48 5.08 -8.71
N ASP A 82 -6.04 5.82 -7.75
CA ASP A 82 -5.28 6.84 -7.04
C ASP A 82 -4.27 6.23 -6.05
N SER A 83 -4.53 5.06 -5.46
CA SER A 83 -3.51 4.34 -4.68
C SER A 83 -2.34 3.89 -5.54
N TYR A 84 -2.60 3.40 -6.76
CA TYR A 84 -1.57 3.09 -7.73
C TYR A 84 -0.76 4.33 -8.15
N ARG A 85 -1.44 5.43 -8.49
CA ARG A 85 -0.80 6.68 -8.92
C ARG A 85 0.03 7.29 -7.79
N PHE A 86 -0.50 7.31 -6.57
CA PHE A 86 0.20 7.79 -5.38
C PHE A 86 1.45 6.97 -5.08
N ARG A 87 1.34 5.63 -5.10
CA ARG A 87 2.49 4.74 -4.89
C ARG A 87 3.57 4.92 -5.96
N THR A 88 3.17 5.11 -7.21
CA THR A 88 4.10 5.35 -8.32
C THR A 88 4.79 6.71 -8.17
N ASP A 89 4.05 7.73 -7.73
CA ASP A 89 4.58 9.06 -7.46
C ASP A 89 5.58 9.05 -6.30
N GLU A 90 5.23 8.43 -5.17
CA GLU A 90 6.15 8.26 -4.02
C GLU A 90 7.45 7.55 -4.43
N TYR A 91 7.36 6.52 -5.28
CA TYR A 91 8.52 5.78 -5.77
C TYR A 91 9.44 6.63 -6.66
N CYS A 92 8.86 7.50 -7.48
CA CYS A 92 9.62 8.35 -8.42
C CYS A 92 10.13 9.64 -7.78
N GLY A 93 9.33 10.27 -6.91
CA GLY A 93 9.66 11.54 -6.24
C GLY A 93 10.61 11.41 -5.05
N GLY A 94 10.71 10.21 -4.46
CA GLY A 94 11.40 9.99 -3.18
C GLY A 94 12.92 9.75 -3.21
N GLY A 95 13.59 9.61 -4.36
CA GLY A 95 15.05 9.38 -4.32
C GLY A 95 15.75 8.77 -5.54
N GLY A 96 15.34 9.08 -6.77
CA GLY A 96 16.13 8.74 -7.96
C GLY A 96 16.08 7.27 -8.40
N ILE A 97 15.05 6.53 -7.97
CA ILE A 97 14.81 5.17 -8.48
C ILE A 97 14.22 5.27 -9.89
N LYS A 98 14.66 4.38 -10.79
CA LYS A 98 14.18 4.34 -12.18
C LYS A 98 12.65 4.19 -12.17
N PRO A 99 11.91 5.02 -12.92
CA PRO A 99 10.46 4.94 -12.97
C PRO A 99 10.03 3.54 -13.46
N PRO A 100 8.98 2.94 -12.87
CA PRO A 100 8.50 1.63 -13.30
C PRO A 100 8.16 1.62 -14.78
N GLU A 101 8.51 0.55 -15.48
CA GLU A 101 8.24 0.43 -16.91
C GLU A 101 6.72 0.43 -17.19
N GLY A 102 6.30 1.03 -18.30
CA GLY A 102 4.87 1.09 -18.64
C GLY A 102 4.10 2.19 -17.90
N THR A 103 4.78 3.20 -17.35
CA THR A 103 4.18 4.36 -16.66
C THR A 103 4.46 5.67 -17.38
N VAL A 104 3.64 6.69 -17.11
CA VAL A 104 3.86 8.06 -17.59
C VAL A 104 5.19 8.64 -17.11
N TYR A 105 5.68 8.22 -15.93
CA TYR A 105 6.98 8.59 -15.39
C TYR A 105 8.14 8.02 -16.23
N ALA A 106 7.93 6.88 -16.89
CA ALA A 106 8.84 6.29 -17.87
C ALA A 106 8.61 6.82 -19.31
N LYS A 107 8.02 8.01 -19.47
CA LYS A 107 7.71 8.66 -20.75
C LYS A 107 6.79 7.85 -21.67
N ARG A 108 5.92 7.03 -21.08
CA ARG A 108 4.85 6.33 -21.80
C ARG A 108 3.62 7.24 -21.96
N PRO A 109 2.77 7.03 -22.98
CA PRO A 109 1.57 7.84 -23.17
C PRO A 109 0.54 7.70 -22.04
N ASP A 110 0.55 6.55 -21.36
CA ASP A 110 -0.35 6.21 -20.25
C ASP A 110 0.29 5.17 -19.34
N SER A 111 -0.33 4.98 -18.17
CA SER A 111 0.10 4.03 -17.16
C SER A 111 -0.72 2.73 -17.14
N LEU A 112 -1.55 2.46 -18.14
CA LEU A 112 -2.46 1.31 -18.15
C LEU A 112 -1.75 -0.03 -18.04
N PRO A 113 -0.63 -0.30 -18.74
CA PRO A 113 0.05 -1.59 -18.62
C PRO A 113 0.59 -1.86 -17.21
N ALA A 114 1.04 -0.83 -16.51
CA ALA A 114 1.51 -0.94 -15.13
C ALA A 114 0.35 -1.05 -14.14
N PHE A 115 -0.75 -0.31 -14.38
CA PHE A 115 -1.95 -0.40 -13.58
C PHE A 115 -2.62 -1.78 -13.65
N ARG A 116 -2.61 -2.44 -14.82
CA ARG A 116 -3.09 -3.83 -14.97
C ARG A 116 -2.35 -4.79 -14.05
N ARG A 117 -1.02 -4.71 -14.00
CA ARG A 117 -0.21 -5.55 -13.09
C ARG A 117 -0.53 -5.27 -11.62
N TYR A 118 -0.83 -4.01 -11.29
CA TYR A 118 -1.27 -3.64 -9.95
C TYR A 118 -2.63 -4.28 -9.59
N LEU A 119 -3.59 -4.29 -10.51
CA LEU A 119 -4.89 -4.95 -10.30
C LEU A 119 -4.76 -6.49 -10.23
N GLU A 120 -3.89 -7.08 -11.06
CA GLU A 120 -3.58 -8.51 -10.99
C GLU A 120 -3.02 -8.87 -9.60
N LEU A 121 -2.10 -8.07 -9.06
CA LEU A 121 -1.60 -8.26 -7.70
C LEU A 121 -2.72 -8.11 -6.66
N ALA A 122 -3.56 -7.09 -6.78
CA ALA A 122 -4.69 -6.90 -5.86
C ALA A 122 -5.64 -8.11 -5.83
N ALA A 123 -5.87 -8.74 -6.99
CA ALA A 123 -6.70 -9.93 -7.11
C ALA A 123 -6.10 -11.18 -6.44
N THR A 124 -4.79 -11.22 -6.22
CA THR A 124 -4.14 -12.29 -5.44
C THR A 124 -4.29 -12.13 -3.92
N ARG A 125 -4.71 -10.95 -3.44
CA ARG A 125 -4.83 -10.66 -2.00
C ARG A 125 -6.19 -11.12 -1.47
N ASN A 126 -6.16 -12.18 -0.67
CA ASN A 126 -7.37 -12.78 -0.10
C ASN A 126 -8.16 -11.76 0.71
N GLY A 127 -9.41 -11.54 0.32
CA GLY A 127 -10.35 -10.66 1.03
C GLY A 127 -10.11 -9.16 0.85
N LEU A 128 -9.10 -8.73 0.09
CA LEU A 128 -8.81 -7.30 -0.12
C LEU A 128 -9.85 -6.65 -1.05
N LEU A 129 -10.16 -7.30 -2.17
CA LEU A 129 -11.13 -6.81 -3.12
C LEU A 129 -12.57 -7.16 -2.67
N PRO A 130 -13.56 -6.31 -2.99
CA PRO A 130 -14.95 -6.59 -2.66
C PRO A 130 -15.45 -7.90 -3.30
N PRO A 131 -16.43 -8.59 -2.69
CA PRO A 131 -16.95 -9.86 -3.22
C PRO A 131 -17.56 -9.79 -4.63
N TRP A 132 -17.97 -8.60 -5.07
CA TRP A 132 -18.51 -8.37 -6.41
C TRP A 132 -17.41 -8.15 -7.46
N TRP A 133 -16.13 -8.11 -7.07
CA TRP A 133 -15.04 -7.88 -8.00
C TRP A 133 -14.85 -9.08 -8.95
N THR A 134 -14.91 -8.81 -10.25
CA THR A 134 -14.73 -9.81 -11.32
C THR A 134 -13.78 -9.28 -12.40
N PRO A 135 -13.30 -10.12 -13.34
CA PRO A 135 -12.53 -9.66 -14.48
C PRO A 135 -13.24 -8.57 -15.31
N GLU A 136 -14.57 -8.62 -15.40
CA GLU A 136 -15.37 -7.57 -16.06
C GLU A 136 -15.26 -6.25 -15.32
N LYS A 137 -15.31 -6.28 -13.97
CA LYS A 137 -15.14 -5.08 -13.13
C LYS A 137 -13.71 -4.54 -13.16
N GLN A 138 -12.72 -5.40 -13.32
CA GLN A 138 -11.35 -4.97 -13.61
C GLN A 138 -11.29 -4.16 -14.91
N LYS A 139 -11.90 -4.66 -15.99
CA LYS A 139 -11.95 -3.95 -17.27
C LYS A 139 -12.70 -2.62 -17.15
N GLU A 140 -13.82 -2.57 -16.43
CA GLU A 140 -14.53 -1.32 -16.17
C GLU A 140 -13.66 -0.31 -15.40
N CYS A 141 -12.88 -0.77 -14.42
CA CYS A 141 -11.92 0.05 -13.67
C CYS A 141 -10.80 0.60 -14.58
N GLU A 142 -10.27 -0.24 -15.47
CA GLU A 142 -9.29 0.16 -16.49
C GLU A 142 -9.86 1.24 -17.43
N ASP A 143 -11.05 1.01 -17.98
CA ASP A 143 -11.73 1.95 -18.87
C ASP A 143 -12.05 3.27 -18.15
N PHE A 144 -12.41 3.21 -16.86
CA PHE A 144 -12.62 4.38 -16.00
C PHE A 144 -11.32 5.21 -15.88
N GLY A 145 -10.19 4.57 -15.59
CA GLY A 145 -8.89 5.25 -15.49
C GLY A 145 -8.34 5.80 -16.81
N MET A 146 -8.84 5.32 -17.95
CA MET A 146 -8.48 5.83 -19.27
C MET A 146 -9.38 6.99 -19.75
N THR A 147 -10.37 7.38 -18.96
CA THR A 147 -11.24 8.52 -19.27
C THR A 147 -10.48 9.82 -19.03
N LYS A 148 -10.19 10.53 -20.13
CA LYS A 148 -9.43 11.79 -20.08
C LYS A 148 -10.22 12.90 -19.40
N GLY A 149 -9.53 13.68 -18.59
CA GLY A 149 -10.10 14.88 -17.93
C GLY A 149 -10.71 14.63 -16.56
N GLU A 150 -10.91 13.37 -16.18
CA GLU A 150 -11.21 12.99 -14.80
C GLU A 150 -9.97 13.14 -13.91
N PHE A 151 -10.18 13.18 -12.59
CA PHE A 151 -9.05 13.24 -11.66
C PHE A 151 -8.20 11.96 -11.72
N GLN A 152 -8.85 10.80 -11.90
CA GLN A 152 -8.25 9.47 -11.99
C GLN A 152 -7.69 9.11 -13.37
N ASP A 153 -7.14 10.10 -14.08
CA ASP A 153 -6.62 9.92 -15.44
C ASP A 153 -5.23 9.28 -15.44
N LEU A 154 -5.12 8.05 -15.96
CA LEU A 154 -3.88 7.27 -16.07
C LEU A 154 -2.88 7.84 -17.10
N HIS A 155 -3.27 8.83 -17.90
CA HIS A 155 -2.38 9.55 -18.81
C HIS A 155 -1.54 10.62 -18.08
N LYS A 156 -1.77 10.86 -16.79
CA LYS A 156 -1.13 11.93 -16.02
C LYS A 156 -0.50 11.42 -14.73
N ALA A 157 0.65 12.00 -14.39
CA ALA A 157 1.23 11.88 -13.07
C ALA A 157 0.26 12.43 -12.01
N LEU A 158 0.36 11.95 -10.77
CA LEU A 158 -0.35 12.57 -9.67
C LEU A 158 0.39 13.85 -9.29
N GLU A 159 -0.34 14.94 -9.07
CA GLU A 159 0.27 16.16 -8.55
C GLU A 159 0.62 15.98 -7.06
N GLN A 160 1.73 16.57 -6.60
CA GLN A 160 2.30 16.36 -5.25
C GLN A 160 1.29 16.46 -4.09
N PHE A 161 0.30 17.36 -4.20
CA PHE A 161 -0.76 17.54 -3.20
C PHE A 161 -2.16 17.22 -3.75
N GLY A 162 -2.23 16.66 -4.97
CA GLY A 162 -3.47 16.45 -5.70
C GLY A 162 -4.46 15.61 -4.91
N ALA A 163 -4.00 14.51 -4.30
CA ALA A 163 -4.87 13.64 -3.48
C ALA A 163 -5.44 14.38 -2.26
N THR A 164 -4.60 15.10 -1.50
CA THR A 164 -5.04 15.86 -0.32
C THR A 164 -6.12 16.87 -0.68
N TYR A 165 -5.95 17.60 -1.78
CA TYR A 165 -6.92 18.61 -2.21
C TYR A 165 -8.18 17.99 -2.81
N HIS A 166 -8.06 16.95 -3.63
CA HIS A 166 -9.20 16.31 -4.28
C HIS A 166 -10.16 15.67 -3.27
N TYR A 167 -9.60 15.00 -2.26
CA TYR A 167 -10.36 14.29 -1.24
C TYR A 167 -10.70 15.16 -0.01
N ALA A 168 -10.13 16.36 0.08
CA ALA A 168 -10.27 17.26 1.24
C ALA A 168 -9.98 16.58 2.59
N ASP A 169 -9.02 15.64 2.62
CA ASP A 169 -8.63 14.90 3.82
C ASP A 169 -7.11 14.68 3.84
N SER A 170 -6.45 15.28 4.82
CA SER A 170 -5.00 15.18 5.02
C SER A 170 -4.52 13.78 5.38
N ARG A 171 -5.43 12.91 5.84
CA ARG A 171 -5.14 11.51 6.17
C ARG A 171 -5.26 10.60 4.96
N PHE A 172 -5.96 11.03 3.91
CA PHE A 172 -6.25 10.18 2.76
C PHE A 172 -5.00 9.72 1.98
N PRO A 173 -3.94 10.55 1.79
CA PRO A 173 -2.68 10.08 1.24
C PRO A 173 -2.09 8.88 2.00
N GLN A 174 -2.13 8.90 3.34
CA GLN A 174 -1.66 7.78 4.15
C GLN A 174 -2.52 6.52 3.94
N GLN A 175 -3.82 6.68 3.74
CA GLN A 175 -4.71 5.55 3.43
C GLN A 175 -4.39 4.94 2.05
N LEU A 176 -4.15 5.77 1.04
CA LEU A 176 -3.72 5.33 -0.30
C LEU A 176 -2.40 4.56 -0.25
N ARG A 177 -1.44 5.06 0.53
CA ARG A 177 -0.16 4.39 0.76
C ARG A 177 -0.32 3.01 1.39
N MET A 178 -1.06 2.92 2.51
CA MET A 178 -1.27 1.66 3.21
C MET A 178 -2.01 0.64 2.34
N LEU A 179 -2.97 1.08 1.53
CA LEU A 179 -3.65 0.20 0.57
C LEU A 179 -2.68 -0.33 -0.49
N ALA A 180 -1.83 0.54 -1.05
CA ALA A 180 -0.85 0.12 -2.04
C ALA A 180 0.19 -0.84 -1.45
N GLU A 181 0.64 -0.60 -0.22
CA GLU A 181 1.49 -1.51 0.55
C GLU A 181 0.83 -2.90 0.71
N ALA A 182 -0.46 -2.95 1.07
CA ALA A 182 -1.21 -4.20 1.18
C ALA A 182 -1.34 -4.94 -0.17
N ILE A 183 -1.46 -4.21 -1.29
CA ILE A 183 -1.54 -4.81 -2.63
C ILE A 183 -0.18 -5.35 -3.10
N TYR A 184 0.90 -4.59 -2.93
CA TYR A 184 2.25 -5.03 -3.29
C TYR A 184 2.81 -6.09 -2.33
N GLY A 185 2.34 -6.13 -1.08
CA GLY A 185 2.90 -6.95 -0.01
C GLY A 185 4.26 -6.46 0.50
N THR A 186 4.69 -5.28 0.05
CA THR A 186 6.01 -4.71 0.36
C THR A 186 5.93 -3.21 0.63
N GLY A 187 6.78 -2.75 1.54
CA GLY A 187 7.03 -1.32 1.77
C GLY A 187 7.72 -0.64 0.58
N LEU A 188 7.84 0.69 0.62
CA LEU A 188 8.59 1.45 -0.38
C LEU A 188 10.08 1.07 -0.43
N ASP A 189 10.63 0.58 0.68
CA ASP A 189 12.02 0.08 0.78
C ASP A 189 12.19 -1.36 0.26
N GLY A 190 11.13 -1.94 -0.31
CA GLY A 190 11.16 -3.29 -0.90
C GLY A 190 11.23 -4.42 0.12
N LYS A 191 11.12 -4.13 1.42
CA LYS A 191 11.00 -5.17 2.45
C LYS A 191 9.57 -5.71 2.44
N ASP A 192 9.48 -7.03 2.56
CA ASP A 192 8.21 -7.71 2.78
C ASP A 192 7.55 -7.16 4.04
N ILE A 193 6.26 -6.88 3.94
CA ILE A 193 5.44 -6.65 5.12
C ILE A 193 5.30 -8.04 5.73
N ASP A 194 5.99 -8.30 6.84
CA ASP A 194 5.93 -9.57 7.56
C ASP A 194 4.46 -9.82 7.96
N GLU A 195 3.72 -10.51 7.08
CA GLU A 195 2.47 -11.15 7.42
C GLU A 195 2.83 -12.19 8.46
N GLY A 196 2.76 -11.81 9.74
CA GLY A 196 3.13 -12.64 10.88
C GLY A 196 2.54 -14.04 10.78
N LYS A 197 3.29 -14.92 10.12
CA LYS A 197 2.98 -16.31 9.90
C LYS A 197 3.82 -17.04 10.93
N GLY A 198 3.11 -17.66 11.88
CA GLY A 198 3.69 -18.35 13.00
C GLY A 198 4.90 -19.20 12.61
N GLU A 199 5.93 -19.00 13.41
CA GLU A 199 7.11 -19.84 13.62
C GLU A 199 6.81 -21.32 13.33
N GLY A 200 7.36 -21.79 12.22
CA GLY A 200 7.45 -23.19 11.85
C GLY A 200 8.91 -23.49 11.58
N ASP A 201 9.61 -23.93 12.64
CA ASP A 201 10.88 -24.63 12.54
C ASP A 201 10.76 -25.76 11.51
N GLY A 202 11.61 -25.72 10.49
CA GLY A 202 11.54 -26.63 9.36
C GLY A 202 12.73 -26.45 8.42
N ASP A 203 13.91 -26.67 8.98
CA ASP A 203 15.19 -26.92 8.32
C ASP A 203 15.06 -27.60 6.95
N THR A 204 15.43 -26.91 5.86
CA THR A 204 15.90 -27.58 4.62
C THR A 204 16.76 -26.61 3.78
N PRO A 205 17.97 -27.02 3.35
CA PRO A 205 18.99 -26.11 2.87
C PRO A 205 18.83 -25.71 1.40
N ALA A 206 19.37 -24.52 1.11
CA ALA A 206 19.53 -23.96 -0.23
C ALA A 206 20.33 -24.90 -1.14
N GLU A 207 19.76 -25.25 -2.30
CA GLU A 207 20.53 -25.71 -3.45
C GLU A 207 20.89 -24.52 -4.35
N GLU A 208 22.20 -24.40 -4.56
CA GLU A 208 22.89 -23.55 -5.51
C GLU A 208 22.39 -23.79 -6.94
N ILE A 209 22.07 -22.71 -7.66
CA ILE A 209 22.13 -22.72 -9.12
C ILE A 209 23.45 -22.07 -9.53
N GLU A 210 24.44 -22.94 -9.74
CA GLU A 210 25.68 -22.66 -10.44
C GLU A 210 25.41 -22.20 -11.89
N LEU A 211 25.68 -20.94 -12.20
CA LEU A 211 25.80 -20.45 -13.58
C LEU A 211 27.28 -20.48 -13.98
N SER A 212 27.66 -21.54 -14.70
CA SER A 212 29.03 -21.76 -15.16
C SER A 212 29.42 -20.83 -16.32
N VAL A 213 30.64 -20.31 -16.20
CA VAL A 213 31.41 -19.52 -17.16
C VAL A 213 32.01 -20.44 -18.22
N LEU A 214 31.85 -20.11 -19.51
CA LEU A 214 32.81 -20.50 -20.56
C LEU A 214 33.00 -19.39 -21.62
N THR A 215 34.11 -18.67 -21.45
CA THR A 215 35.12 -18.27 -22.45
C THR A 215 34.71 -17.71 -23.83
N SER A 216 35.05 -16.43 -24.02
CA SER A 216 35.31 -15.74 -25.31
C SER A 216 36.49 -16.34 -26.09
N PRO A 217 36.74 -15.94 -27.36
CA PRO A 217 37.57 -14.74 -27.58
C PRO A 217 37.22 -13.83 -28.79
N SER A 218 37.43 -12.53 -28.52
CA SER A 218 38.11 -11.50 -29.33
C SER A 218 37.55 -10.89 -30.63
N ALA A 219 37.81 -9.56 -30.68
CA ALA A 219 38.02 -8.63 -31.81
C ALA A 219 36.77 -7.78 -32.19
N THR A 220 36.77 -6.45 -32.32
CA THR A 220 37.80 -5.41 -32.46
C THR A 220 37.30 -4.04 -31.98
N SER A 221 38.26 -3.18 -31.62
CA SER A 221 38.19 -1.73 -31.35
C SER A 221 37.27 -0.89 -32.26
N SER A 222 36.50 0.01 -31.68
CA SER A 222 36.23 1.34 -32.25
C SER A 222 35.79 2.32 -31.17
N THR A 223 36.67 3.25 -30.85
CA THR A 223 36.46 4.46 -30.05
C THR A 223 35.38 5.36 -30.64
N GLY A 224 34.37 5.70 -29.84
CA GLY A 224 33.35 6.70 -30.14
C GLY A 224 33.03 7.48 -28.86
N GLU A 225 33.65 8.64 -28.76
CA GLU A 225 33.50 9.66 -27.72
C GLU A 225 32.05 10.19 -27.72
N ILE A 226 31.34 10.09 -26.59
CA ILE A 226 30.04 10.76 -26.41
C ILE A 226 30.14 11.65 -25.18
N THR A 227 30.23 12.94 -25.45
CA THR A 227 30.12 14.05 -24.51
C THR A 227 28.77 14.04 -23.82
N VAL A 228 28.77 13.96 -22.49
CA VAL A 228 27.57 14.12 -21.65
C VAL A 228 27.29 15.61 -21.49
N GLY A 229 26.27 16.12 -22.19
CA GLY A 229 25.70 17.44 -21.97
C GLY A 229 24.54 17.36 -20.98
N TYR A 230 24.71 17.91 -19.78
CA TYR A 230 23.62 18.22 -18.86
C TYR A 230 23.02 19.59 -19.23
N PRO A 231 21.69 19.74 -19.39
CA PRO A 231 21.09 21.07 -19.40
C PRO A 231 20.85 21.57 -17.96
N GLU A 232 21.57 22.62 -17.59
CA GLU A 232 21.20 23.57 -16.53
C GLU A 232 19.88 24.25 -16.87
N ILE A 233 18.87 24.13 -16.01
CA ILE A 233 17.72 25.04 -16.03
C ILE A 233 17.13 25.13 -14.63
N TRP A 234 17.61 26.11 -13.85
CA TRP A 234 16.87 26.85 -12.83
C TRP A 234 17.55 28.21 -12.64
N GLN A 235 17.04 29.25 -13.30
CA GLN A 235 17.07 30.62 -12.78
C GLN A 235 16.10 31.50 -13.58
N ASP A 236 15.40 32.34 -12.81
CA ASP A 236 14.61 33.52 -13.17
C ASP A 236 13.17 33.33 -13.71
N SER A 237 12.21 33.44 -12.79
CA SER A 237 11.23 34.55 -12.72
C SER A 237 10.44 34.52 -11.41
#